data_AF-A0A921AGB9-F1
#
_entry.id   AF-A0A921AGB9-F1
#
_cell.length_a   1.000
_cell.length_b   1.000
_cell.length_c   1.000
_cell.angle_alpha   90.00
_cell.angle_beta   90.00
_cell.angle_gamma   90.00
#
_symmetry.space_group_name_H-M   'P 1'
#
loop_
_entity.id
_entity.type
_entity.pdbx_description
1 polymer ?
#
loop_
_entity_poly.entity_id
_entity_poly.type
_entity_poly.pdbx_seq_one_letter_code
_entity_poly.pdbx_strand_id
1 'polypeptide(L)'
;MKKFRIPQEVQVEDRIFGPITMHRLIILTIGGGITYMLYIGTQNSGFGVWFPLVFVFGSLTLALAFLEPFGMRFHKFLARAVEFFTLPRLRLWDKRYSQDMLFLYIRYTSQQWKKLKSQKVPEIEVYNLKKSQKEKVSDLLTVLSSDLVDFSDESIQKYRNAHKKNMKNKNK
;
A
#
# COMPACT_ATOMS: atom_id res chain seq x y z
N MET A 1 17.11 -9.69 -22.64
CA MET A 1 16.81 -9.64 -21.19
C MET A 1 15.33 -9.32 -21.01
N LYS A 2 14.50 -10.28 -20.54
CA LYS A 2 13.07 -10.05 -20.28
C LYS A 2 12.92 -9.24 -18.99
N LYS A 3 12.36 -8.04 -19.06
CA LYS A 3 12.07 -7.21 -17.87
C LYS A 3 10.76 -7.69 -17.27
N PHE A 4 10.80 -8.25 -16.07
CA PHE A 4 9.59 -8.53 -15.28
C PHE A 4 9.06 -7.19 -14.73
N ARG A 5 7.85 -6.78 -15.12
CA ARG A 5 7.18 -5.63 -14.51
C ARG A 5 6.61 -6.11 -13.18
N ILE A 6 7.02 -5.46 -12.10
CA ILE A 6 6.41 -5.69 -10.79
C ILE A 6 4.95 -5.23 -10.90
N PRO A 7 3.97 -6.10 -10.60
CA PRO A 7 2.58 -5.68 -10.54
C PRO A 7 2.44 -4.65 -9.40
N GLN A 8 2.12 -3.40 -9.76
CA GLN A 8 1.99 -2.28 -8.80
C GLN A 8 0.60 -2.22 -8.13
N GLU A 9 -0.32 -3.11 -8.47
CA GLU A 9 -1.74 -2.99 -8.07
C GLU A 9 -2.12 -3.75 -6.79
N VAL A 10 -1.18 -4.01 -5.87
CA VAL A 10 -1.52 -4.71 -4.62
C VAL A 10 -2.26 -3.81 -3.62
N GLN A 11 -2.27 -2.49 -3.84
CA GLN A 11 -2.77 -1.49 -2.90
C GLN A 11 -4.08 -0.81 -3.35
N VAL A 12 -4.67 -1.24 -4.45
CA VAL A 12 -5.99 -0.74 -4.87
C VAL A 12 -7.05 -1.46 -4.04
N GLU A 13 -7.93 -0.70 -3.39
CA GLU A 13 -9.05 -1.28 -2.64
C GLU A 13 -9.94 -2.11 -3.56
N ASP A 14 -10.37 -3.26 -3.05
CA ASP A 14 -11.25 -4.15 -3.78
C ASP A 14 -12.61 -3.48 -4.03
N ARG A 15 -13.07 -3.57 -5.28
CA ARG A 15 -14.29 -2.91 -5.76
C ARG A 15 -15.40 -3.95 -5.79
N ILE A 16 -16.41 -3.77 -4.95
CA ILE A 16 -17.50 -4.75 -4.82
C ILE A 16 -18.51 -4.58 -5.94
N PHE A 17 -18.88 -3.33 -6.24
CA PHE A 17 -19.91 -3.04 -7.24
C PHE A 17 -19.50 -1.83 -8.10
N GLY A 18 -19.00 -2.08 -9.31
CA GLY A 18 -18.55 -1.05 -10.23
C GLY A 18 -17.48 -0.12 -9.61
N PRO A 19 -17.73 1.20 -9.47
CA PRO A 19 -16.79 2.14 -8.85
C PRO A 19 -16.88 2.23 -7.32
N ILE A 20 -17.72 1.42 -6.67
CA ILE A 20 -17.95 1.47 -5.21
C ILE A 20 -17.00 0.50 -4.49
N THR A 21 -16.13 1.04 -3.63
CA THR A 21 -15.27 0.26 -2.72
C THR A 21 -16.03 -0.09 -1.43
N MET A 22 -15.52 -1.08 -0.68
CA MET A 22 -16.13 -1.51 0.59
C MET A 22 -16.33 -0.35 1.58
N HIS A 23 -15.37 0.57 1.67
CA HIS A 23 -15.49 1.73 2.54
C HIS A 23 -16.61 2.69 2.13
N ARG A 24 -16.76 2.93 0.83
CA ARG A 24 -17.82 3.82 0.31
C ARG A 24 -19.20 3.20 0.53
N LEU A 25 -19.31 1.86 0.41
CA LEU A 25 -20.54 1.13 0.71
C LEU A 25 -20.94 1.32 2.17
N ILE A 26 -20.01 1.14 3.12
CA ILE A 26 -20.30 1.34 4.55
C ILE A 26 -20.78 2.77 4.83
N ILE A 27 -20.13 3.78 4.24
CA ILE A 27 -20.52 5.19 4.40
C ILE A 27 -21.92 5.42 3.83
N LEU A 28 -22.23 4.88 2.64
CA LEU A 28 -23.55 4.99 2.02
C LEU A 28 -24.64 4.30 2.84
N THR A 29 -24.36 3.12 3.43
CA THR A 29 -25.32 2.42 4.29
C THR A 29 -25.60 3.21 5.56
N ILE A 30 -24.57 3.71 6.24
CA ILE A 30 -24.75 4.46 7.50
C ILE A 30 -25.38 5.83 7.22
N GLY A 31 -24.82 6.61 6.30
CA GLY A 31 -25.32 7.94 5.99
C GLY A 31 -26.67 7.92 5.29
N GLY A 32 -26.91 6.94 4.42
CA GLY A 32 -28.21 6.69 3.81
C GLY A 32 -29.24 6.26 4.84
N GLY A 33 -28.87 5.40 5.80
CA GLY A 33 -29.72 5.02 6.93
C GLY A 33 -30.12 6.22 7.80
N ILE A 34 -29.17 7.09 8.14
CA ILE A 34 -29.44 8.33 8.89
C ILE A 34 -30.36 9.27 8.10
N THR A 35 -30.07 9.48 6.81
CA THR A 35 -30.88 10.33 5.94
C THR A 35 -32.31 9.78 5.80
N TYR A 36 -32.47 8.46 5.73
CA TYR A 36 -33.77 7.80 5.69
C TYR A 36 -34.53 7.91 7.02
N MET A 37 -33.85 7.78 8.16
CA MET A 37 -34.46 8.01 9.48
C MET A 37 -34.96 9.45 9.61
N LEU A 38 -34.17 10.43 9.14
CA LEU A 38 -34.58 11.83 9.11
C LEU A 38 -35.81 12.04 8.23
N TYR A 39 -35.86 11.39 7.06
CA TYR A 39 -37.03 11.42 6.17
C TYR A 39 -38.28 10.89 6.89
N ILE A 40 -38.22 9.69 7.49
CA ILE A 40 -39.36 9.11 8.22
C ILE A 40 -39.82 10.01 9.37
N GLY A 41 -38.88 10.61 10.10
CA GLY A 41 -39.21 11.48 11.24
C GLY A 41 -39.83 12.82 10.83
N THR A 42 -39.49 13.34 9.64
CA THR A 42 -39.90 14.69 9.22
C THR A 42 -40.94 14.71 8.09
N GLN A 43 -41.26 13.58 7.45
CA GLN A 43 -42.23 13.51 6.35
C GLN A 43 -43.60 14.12 6.71
N ASN A 44 -44.05 13.98 7.96
CA ASN A 44 -45.34 14.52 8.43
C ASN A 44 -45.35 16.04 8.60
N SER A 45 -44.18 16.69 8.63
CA SER A 45 -44.04 18.15 8.84
C SER A 45 -44.23 18.97 7.55
N GLY A 46 -44.48 18.32 6.41
CA GLY A 46 -44.70 18.99 5.12
C GLY A 46 -43.43 19.25 4.32
N PHE A 47 -43.59 19.53 3.02
CA PHE A 47 -42.49 19.61 2.04
C PHE A 47 -41.41 20.64 2.39
N GLY A 48 -41.79 21.75 3.03
CA GLY A 48 -40.84 22.81 3.40
C GLY A 48 -39.81 22.40 4.46
N VAL A 49 -40.05 21.32 5.22
CA VAL A 49 -39.16 20.89 6.32
C VAL A 49 -38.36 19.66 5.93
N TRP A 50 -39.01 18.62 5.41
CA TRP A 50 -38.32 17.35 5.15
C TRP A 50 -37.36 17.44 3.97
N PHE A 51 -37.74 18.13 2.88
CA PHE A 51 -36.94 18.19 1.66
C PHE A 51 -35.57 18.85 1.87
N PRO A 52 -35.47 20.08 2.42
CA PRO A 52 -34.16 20.70 2.63
C PRO A 52 -33.30 19.91 3.63
N LEU A 53 -33.91 19.29 4.64
CA LEU A 53 -33.18 18.49 5.61
C LEU A 53 -32.58 17.24 4.96
N VAL A 54 -33.39 16.46 4.24
CA VAL A 54 -32.93 15.28 3.50
C VAL A 54 -31.92 15.66 2.42
N PHE A 55 -32.10 16.79 1.74
CA PHE A 55 -31.17 17.27 0.73
C PHE A 55 -29.79 17.62 1.32
N VAL A 56 -29.75 18.33 2.45
CA VAL A 56 -28.48 18.68 3.11
C VAL A 56 -27.76 17.42 3.60
N PHE A 57 -28.45 16.52 4.30
CA PHE A 57 -27.81 15.30 4.83
C PHE A 57 -27.46 14.27 3.73
N GLY A 58 -28.30 14.15 2.71
CA GLY A 58 -28.06 13.28 1.56
C GLY A 58 -26.88 13.76 0.71
N SER A 59 -26.82 15.07 0.43
CA SER A 59 -25.68 15.67 -0.28
C SER A 59 -24.38 15.55 0.51
N LEU A 60 -24.43 15.73 1.84
CA LEU A 60 -23.28 15.54 2.72
C LEU A 60 -22.80 14.08 2.72
N THR A 61 -23.72 13.11 2.74
CA THR A 61 -23.40 11.69 2.65
C THR A 61 -22.72 11.34 1.33
N LEU A 62 -23.24 11.85 0.22
CA LEU A 62 -22.64 11.67 -1.11
C LEU A 62 -21.26 12.31 -1.20
N ALA A 63 -21.09 13.51 -0.65
CA ALA A 63 -19.80 14.16 -0.57
C ALA A 63 -18.80 13.31 0.22
N LEU A 64 -19.19 12.79 1.39
CA LEU A 64 -18.34 11.91 2.20
C LEU A 64 -17.94 10.61 1.48
N ALA A 65 -18.84 10.06 0.66
CA ALA A 65 -18.61 8.80 -0.04
C ALA A 65 -17.77 8.95 -1.33
N PHE A 66 -17.94 10.03 -2.09
CA PHE A 66 -17.36 10.17 -3.43
C PHE A 66 -16.36 11.32 -3.59
N LEU A 67 -16.39 12.35 -2.75
CA LEU A 67 -15.34 13.37 -2.83
C LEU A 67 -14.03 12.85 -2.25
N GLU A 68 -12.99 12.87 -3.08
CA GLU A 68 -11.62 12.60 -2.69
C GLU A 68 -10.73 13.82 -3.03
N PRO A 69 -10.82 14.89 -2.22
CA PRO A 69 -9.98 16.06 -2.45
C PRO A 69 -8.50 15.66 -2.31
N PHE A 70 -7.71 15.98 -3.34
CA PHE A 70 -6.26 15.73 -3.40
C PHE A 70 -5.87 14.25 -3.21
N GLY A 71 -6.71 13.30 -3.65
CA GLY A 71 -6.43 11.87 -3.55
C GLY A 71 -6.45 11.32 -2.11
N MET A 72 -7.04 12.08 -1.17
CA MET A 72 -7.24 11.64 0.20
C MET A 72 -8.73 11.45 0.48
N ARG A 73 -9.04 10.42 1.29
CA ARG A 73 -10.40 10.17 1.76
C ARG A 73 -10.95 11.40 2.53
N PHE A 74 -12.18 11.81 2.25
CA PHE A 74 -12.79 13.05 2.77
C PHE A 74 -12.69 13.25 4.30
N HIS A 75 -12.92 12.21 5.10
CA HIS A 75 -12.80 12.30 6.57
C HIS A 75 -11.42 12.78 7.06
N LYS A 76 -10.33 12.36 6.39
CA LYS A 76 -8.96 12.82 6.70
C LYS A 76 -8.78 14.25 6.26
N PHE A 77 -9.28 14.60 5.08
CA PHE A 77 -9.25 15.97 4.60
C PHE A 77 -9.96 16.91 5.59
N LEU A 78 -11.12 16.52 6.12
CA LEU A 78 -11.85 17.32 7.11
C LEU A 78 -11.03 17.50 8.40
N ALA A 79 -10.43 16.44 8.92
CA ALA A 79 -9.56 16.52 10.09
C ALA A 79 -8.36 17.46 9.84
N ARG A 80 -7.75 17.41 8.65
CA ARG A 80 -6.66 18.31 8.26
C ARG A 80 -7.11 19.74 8.06
N ALA A 81 -8.31 19.96 7.53
CA ALA A 81 -8.89 21.28 7.40
C ALA A 81 -9.10 21.91 8.79
N VAL A 82 -9.64 21.16 9.75
CA VAL A 82 -9.78 21.61 11.14
C VAL A 82 -8.43 21.91 11.78
N GLU A 83 -7.42 21.04 11.59
CA GLU A 83 -6.03 21.31 11.98
C GLU A 83 -5.55 22.66 11.40
N PHE A 84 -5.76 22.86 10.10
CA PHE A 84 -5.26 24.03 9.40
C PHE A 84 -5.86 25.37 9.90
N PHE A 85 -7.12 25.36 10.37
CA PHE A 85 -7.74 26.55 10.96
C PHE A 85 -7.39 26.75 12.43
N THR A 86 -7.11 25.68 13.17
CA THR A 86 -6.81 25.74 14.61
C THR A 86 -5.33 25.97 14.90
N LEU A 87 -4.41 25.50 14.04
CA LEU A 87 -2.98 25.69 14.25
C LEU A 87 -2.52 27.11 13.89
N PRO A 88 -1.63 27.71 14.71
CA PRO A 88 -1.02 28.97 14.38
C PRO A 88 -0.17 28.84 13.11
N ARG A 89 -0.45 29.67 12.11
CA ARG A 89 0.25 29.69 10.81
C ARG A 89 1.67 30.28 10.89
N LEU A 90 2.10 30.70 12.08
CA LEU A 90 3.39 31.34 12.28
C LEU A 90 4.49 30.27 12.37
N ARG A 91 5.14 30.02 11.24
CA ARG A 91 6.33 29.17 11.18
C ARG A 91 7.56 30.01 11.56
N LEU A 92 7.81 30.16 12.86
CA LEU A 92 9.04 30.79 13.34
C LEU A 92 10.22 29.84 13.12
N TRP A 93 11.12 30.21 12.22
CA TRP A 93 12.40 29.52 12.08
C TRP A 93 13.34 30.03 13.19
N ASP A 94 13.37 29.33 14.33
CA ASP A 94 14.35 29.59 15.38
C ASP A 94 15.30 28.39 15.51
N LYS A 95 16.58 28.63 15.25
CA LYS A 95 17.65 27.62 15.34
C LYS A 95 17.79 27.04 16.76
N ARG A 96 17.31 27.75 17.79
CA ARG A 96 17.33 27.32 19.19
C ARG A 96 16.20 26.34 19.51
N TYR A 97 14.96 26.63 19.09
CA TYR A 97 13.82 25.73 19.24
C TYR A 97 13.96 24.45 18.41
N SER A 98 14.71 24.50 17.31
CA SER A 98 14.96 23.34 16.45
C SER A 98 15.59 22.18 17.20
N GLN A 99 16.46 22.41 18.19
CA GLN A 99 17.10 21.32 18.92
C GLN A 99 16.12 20.67 19.90
N ASP A 100 15.39 21.45 20.70
CA ASP A 100 14.43 20.93 21.67
C ASP A 100 13.25 20.20 21.01
N MET A 101 12.69 20.77 19.92
CA MET A 101 11.65 20.09 19.13
C MET A 101 12.20 18.86 18.40
N LEU A 102 13.44 18.86 17.92
CA LEU A 102 14.08 17.64 17.39
C LEU A 102 14.19 16.57 18.47
N PHE A 103 14.62 16.93 19.68
CA PHE A 103 14.69 15.98 20.79
C PHE A 103 13.31 15.43 21.17
N LEU A 104 12.26 16.26 21.18
CA LEU A 104 10.88 15.82 21.42
C LEU A 104 10.36 14.92 20.30
N TYR A 105 10.62 15.24 19.04
CA TYR A 105 10.24 14.42 17.89
C TYR A 105 11.00 13.09 17.86
N ILE A 106 12.30 13.10 18.12
CA ILE A 106 13.15 11.89 18.24
C ILE A 106 12.70 11.03 19.43
N ARG A 107 12.32 11.62 20.56
CA ARG A 107 11.74 10.90 21.71
C ARG A 107 10.37 10.30 21.37
N TYR A 108 9.48 11.05 20.72
CA TYR A 108 8.16 10.55 20.32
C TYR A 108 8.27 9.39 19.33
N THR A 109 9.09 9.54 18.29
CA THR A 109 9.33 8.50 17.28
C THR A 109 10.02 7.27 17.86
N SER A 110 10.96 7.43 18.80
CA SER A 110 11.58 6.29 19.49
C SER A 110 10.62 5.55 20.42
N GLN A 111 9.68 6.25 21.08
CA GLN A 111 8.60 5.61 21.84
C GLN A 111 7.65 4.81 20.93
N GLN A 112 7.29 5.37 19.77
CA GLN A 112 6.51 4.67 18.75
C GLN A 112 7.26 3.42 18.25
N TRP A 113 8.57 3.51 18.02
CA TRP A 113 9.41 2.38 17.63
C TRP A 113 9.47 1.27 18.68
N LYS A 114 9.50 1.64 19.97
CA LYS A 114 9.37 0.67 21.08
C LYS A 114 7.99 0.01 21.09
N LYS A 115 6.92 0.78 20.88
CA LYS A 115 5.54 0.28 20.81
C LYS A 115 5.34 -0.68 19.63
N LEU A 116 5.89 -0.34 18.46
CA LEU A 116 5.88 -1.18 17.26
C LEU A 116 6.72 -2.47 17.42
N LYS A 117 7.83 -2.42 18.16
CA LYS A 117 8.61 -3.63 18.53
C LYS A 117 7.93 -4.49 19.59
N SER A 118 7.22 -3.87 20.53
CA SER A 118 6.42 -4.56 21.55
C SER A 118 5.14 -5.17 20.96
N GLN A 119 4.61 -4.60 19.89
CA GLN A 119 3.61 -5.23 19.04
C GLN A 119 4.27 -6.36 18.26
N LYS A 120 4.43 -7.52 18.91
CA LYS A 120 5.00 -8.74 18.32
C LYS A 120 4.29 -9.03 16.99
N VAL A 121 5.01 -8.87 15.89
CA VAL A 121 4.63 -9.48 14.61
C VAL A 121 4.53 -10.98 14.87
N PRO A 122 3.44 -11.67 14.49
CA PRO A 122 3.28 -13.09 14.78
C PRO A 122 4.49 -13.86 14.25
N GLU A 123 5.22 -14.50 15.15
CA GLU A 123 6.49 -15.19 14.87
C GLU A 123 6.33 -16.26 13.76
N ILE A 124 5.11 -16.80 13.65
CA ILE A 124 4.66 -17.73 12.62
C ILE A 124 4.74 -17.11 11.21
N GLU A 125 4.37 -15.83 11.04
CA GLU A 125 4.37 -15.15 9.74
C GLU A 125 5.79 -14.83 9.26
N VAL A 126 6.67 -14.41 10.17
CA VAL A 126 8.09 -14.16 9.88
C VAL A 126 8.84 -15.46 9.58
N TYR A 127 8.53 -16.54 10.31
CA TYR A 127 9.08 -17.88 10.04
C TYR A 127 8.67 -18.40 8.67
N ASN A 128 7.38 -18.28 8.31
CA ASN A 128 6.85 -18.71 7.02
C ASN A 128 7.46 -17.91 5.85
N LEU A 129 7.66 -16.60 6.03
CA LEU A 129 8.35 -15.76 5.04
C LEU A 129 9.81 -16.17 4.87
N LYS A 130 10.57 -16.36 5.97
CA LYS A 130 11.97 -16.81 5.89
C LYS A 130 12.10 -18.20 5.29
N LYS A 131 11.18 -19.11 5.59
CA LYS A 131 11.13 -20.46 5.02
C LYS A 131 10.83 -20.42 3.52
N SER A 132 9.83 -19.64 3.09
CA SER A 132 9.48 -19.47 1.68
C SER A 132 10.62 -18.84 0.86
N GLN A 133 11.34 -17.87 1.42
CA GLN A 133 12.50 -17.28 0.76
C GLN A 133 13.66 -18.27 0.63
N LYS A 134 13.90 -19.11 1.65
CA LYS A 134 14.91 -20.17 1.59
C LYS A 134 14.58 -21.25 0.55
N GLU A 135 13.32 -21.69 0.49
CA GLU A 135 12.84 -22.65 -0.51
C GLU A 135 12.99 -22.09 -1.94
N LYS A 136 12.62 -20.82 -2.16
CA LYS A 136 12.83 -20.17 -3.46
C LYS A 136 14.31 -20.09 -3.85
N VAL A 137 15.21 -19.81 -2.91
CA VAL A 137 16.65 -19.75 -3.20
C VAL A 137 17.21 -21.15 -3.48
N SER A 138 16.78 -22.19 -2.75
CA SER A 138 17.20 -23.57 -3.05
C SER A 138 16.69 -24.02 -4.42
N ASP A 139 15.46 -23.66 -4.80
CA ASP A 139 14.89 -23.99 -6.10
C ASP A 139 15.64 -23.30 -7.24
N LEU A 140 16.09 -22.06 -7.01
CA LEU A 140 16.94 -21.37 -7.98
C LEU A 140 18.32 -22.01 -8.09
N LEU A 141 18.89 -22.48 -6.98
CA LEU A 141 20.18 -23.17 -6.99
C LEU A 141 20.10 -24.56 -7.64
N THR A 142 19.02 -25.31 -7.45
CA THR A 142 18.81 -26.62 -8.09
C THR A 142 18.60 -26.47 -9.59
N VAL A 143 17.78 -25.49 -10.03
CA VAL A 143 17.60 -25.17 -11.45
C VAL A 143 18.89 -24.68 -12.10
N LEU A 144 19.65 -23.81 -11.42
CA LEU A 144 20.96 -23.38 -11.92
C LEU A 144 21.95 -24.54 -11.97
N SER A 145 21.92 -25.45 -11.00
CA SER A 145 22.80 -26.62 -11.01
C SER A 145 22.42 -27.63 -12.08
N SER A 146 21.13 -27.81 -12.41
CA SER A 146 20.70 -28.68 -13.50
C SER A 146 21.10 -28.12 -14.86
N ASP A 147 21.04 -26.81 -15.06
CA ASP A 147 21.50 -26.18 -16.31
C ASP A 147 23.04 -26.19 -16.47
N LEU A 148 23.78 -26.21 -15.36
CA LEU A 148 25.26 -26.29 -15.39
C LEU A 148 25.78 -27.70 -15.69
N VAL A 149 24.99 -28.76 -15.45
CA VAL A 149 25.34 -30.15 -15.80
C VAL A 149 25.24 -30.38 -17.31
N ASP A 150 24.29 -29.75 -18.01
CA ASP A 150 24.21 -29.80 -19.48
C ASP A 150 25.31 -28.98 -20.17
N PHE A 151 25.77 -27.89 -19.54
CA PHE A 151 26.78 -27.01 -20.15
C PHE A 151 28.21 -27.56 -20.07
N SER A 152 28.55 -28.40 -19.09
CA SER A 152 29.93 -28.90 -18.91
C SER A 152 30.33 -29.93 -19.97
N ASP A 153 29.45 -30.84 -20.37
CA ASP A 153 29.84 -31.94 -21.26
C ASP A 153 29.93 -31.51 -22.73
N GLU A 154 29.00 -30.71 -23.25
CA GLU A 154 29.06 -30.24 -24.64
C GLU A 154 30.20 -29.25 -24.90
N SER A 155 30.42 -28.30 -23.98
CA SER A 155 31.44 -27.25 -24.16
C SER A 155 32.86 -27.82 -24.04
N ILE A 156 33.10 -28.75 -23.11
CA ILE A 156 34.39 -29.43 -22.95
C ILE A 156 34.67 -30.33 -24.17
N GLN A 157 33.68 -31.04 -24.70
CA GLN A 157 33.84 -31.87 -25.89
C GLN A 157 34.14 -31.04 -27.14
N LYS A 158 33.45 -29.89 -27.30
CA LYS A 158 33.69 -28.93 -28.39
C LYS A 158 35.09 -28.34 -28.35
N TYR A 159 35.56 -27.94 -27.17
CA TYR A 159 36.94 -27.45 -26.99
C TYR A 159 37.98 -28.53 -27.25
N ARG A 160 37.76 -29.76 -26.76
CA ARG A 160 38.67 -30.91 -26.98
C ARG A 160 38.79 -31.26 -28.46
N ASN A 161 37.68 -31.20 -29.21
CA ASN A 161 37.67 -31.48 -30.65
C ASN A 161 38.32 -30.35 -31.47
N ALA A 162 38.08 -29.09 -31.12
CA ALA A 162 38.75 -27.95 -31.74
C ALA A 162 40.28 -27.98 -31.49
N HIS A 163 40.69 -28.35 -30.27
CA HIS A 163 42.10 -28.48 -29.92
C HIS A 163 42.77 -29.65 -30.67
N LYS A 164 42.12 -30.82 -30.79
CA LYS A 164 42.60 -31.93 -31.62
C LYS A 164 42.74 -31.55 -33.10
N LYS A 165 41.79 -30.77 -33.63
CA LYS A 165 41.82 -30.28 -35.03
C LYS A 165 43.00 -29.33 -35.26
N ASN A 166 43.26 -28.41 -34.33
CA ASN A 166 44.39 -27.48 -34.41
C ASN A 166 45.75 -28.20 -34.25
N MET A 167 45.85 -29.21 -33.40
CA MET A 167 47.05 -30.05 -33.27
C MET A 167 47.33 -30.87 -34.54
N LYS A 168 46.29 -31.37 -35.21
CA LYS A 168 46.45 -32.12 -36.48
C LYS A 168 46.90 -31.23 -37.65
N ASN A 169 46.53 -29.95 -37.63
CA ASN A 169 46.88 -28.99 -38.68
C ASN A 169 48.28 -28.37 -38.49
N LYS A 170 48.93 -28.61 -37.34
CA LYS A 170 50.29 -28.14 -37.03
C LYS A 170 51.39 -29.16 -37.38
N ASN A 171 51.00 -30.41 -37.68
CA ASN A 171 51.89 -31.53 -38.00
C ASN A 171 51.79 -31.96 -39.48
N LYS A 172 51.35 -31.06 -40.35
CA LYS A 172 51.28 -31.23 -41.81
C LYS A 172 51.93 -30.02 -42.46
#